data_AF-A0A4Q4CP67-F1
#
_entry.id   AF-A0A4Q4CP67-F1
#
_cell.length_a   1.000
_cell.length_b   1.000
_cell.length_c   1.000
_cell.angle_alpha   90.00
_cell.angle_beta   90.00
_cell.angle_gamma   90.00
#
_symmetry.space_group_name_H-M   'P 1'
#
loop_
_entity.id
_entity.type
_entity.pdbx_description
1 polymer ?
#
loop_
_entity_poly.entity_id
_entity_poly.type
_entity_poly.pdbx_seq_one_letter_code
_entity_poly.pdbx_strand_id
1 'polypeptide(L)'
;MNREPTPMDRVAEGWLDTLLELQPEWHVELGRPGREGEYADHSPDGHAALASAAAATLRTVRETEPLDDVDRVTRLELERTLELTGDQFDSGEWRRDLNVIASPAQSLREIFDLVPTDTDEDWHHVA
;
A
#
# COMPACT_ATOMS: atom_id res chain seq x y z
N MET A 1 -28.82 -5.09 2.65
CA MET A 1 -28.64 -5.37 1.21
C MET A 1 -27.27 -6.01 1.06
N ASN A 2 -27.15 -7.13 0.36
CA ASN A 2 -25.84 -7.71 0.01
C ASN A 2 -25.56 -7.31 -1.45
N ARG A 3 -24.41 -6.67 -1.71
CA ARG A 3 -23.92 -6.38 -3.05
C ARG A 3 -22.91 -7.46 -3.39
N GLU A 4 -23.12 -8.16 -4.50
CA GLU A 4 -22.17 -9.18 -4.96
C GLU A 4 -20.88 -8.50 -5.46
N PRO A 5 -19.67 -8.99 -5.08
CA PRO A 5 -18.41 -8.39 -5.51
C PRO A 5 -18.27 -8.30 -7.03
N THR A 6 -18.02 -7.09 -7.53
CA THR A 6 -17.87 -6.79 -8.96
C THR A 6 -16.44 -7.03 -9.42
N PRO A 7 -16.17 -6.98 -10.74
CA PRO A 7 -14.81 -6.93 -11.25
C PRO A 7 -14.00 -5.73 -10.72
N MET A 8 -14.61 -4.56 -10.53
CA MET A 8 -13.92 -3.38 -9.99
C MET A 8 -13.53 -3.58 -8.52
N ASP A 9 -14.39 -4.21 -7.71
CA ASP A 9 -14.04 -4.59 -6.34
C ASP A 9 -12.81 -5.50 -6.32
N ARG A 10 -12.73 -6.49 -7.21
CA ARG A 10 -11.57 -7.39 -7.33
C ARG A 10 -10.28 -6.66 -7.73
N VAL A 11 -10.38 -5.61 -8.55
CA VAL A 11 -9.22 -4.77 -8.89
C VAL A 11 -8.76 -3.97 -7.66
N ALA A 12 -9.70 -3.43 -6.88
CA ALA A 12 -9.38 -2.73 -5.64
C ALA A 12 -8.73 -3.66 -4.59
N GLU A 13 -9.26 -4.87 -4.42
CA GLU A 13 -8.71 -5.90 -3.54
C GLU A 13 -7.30 -6.31 -3.98
N GLY A 14 -7.10 -6.58 -5.28
CA GLY A 14 -5.78 -6.92 -5.81
C GLY A 14 -4.76 -5.78 -5.69
N TRP A 15 -5.21 -4.52 -5.70
CA TRP A 15 -4.34 -3.39 -5.40
C TRP A 15 -3.91 -3.37 -3.93
N LEU A 16 -4.82 -3.66 -2.99
CA LEU A 16 -4.46 -3.81 -1.58
C LEU A 16 -3.45 -4.95 -1.38
N ASP A 17 -3.65 -6.09 -2.03
CA ASP A 17 -2.69 -7.21 -1.96
C ASP A 17 -1.32 -6.79 -2.48
N THR A 18 -1.27 -6.01 -3.57
CA THR A 18 -0.01 -5.46 -4.10
C THR A 18 0.67 -4.51 -3.11
N LEU A 19 -0.09 -3.66 -2.42
CA LEU A 19 0.44 -2.77 -1.39
C LEU A 19 1.00 -3.56 -0.20
N LEU A 20 0.30 -4.61 0.25
CA LEU A 20 0.74 -5.47 1.34
C LEU A 20 2.07 -6.20 1.04
N GLU A 21 2.29 -6.56 -0.22
CA GLU A 21 3.57 -7.16 -0.65
C GLU A 21 4.71 -6.13 -0.66
N LEU A 22 4.47 -4.92 -1.21
CA LEU A 22 5.47 -3.87 -1.37
C LEU A 22 5.74 -3.06 -0.10
N GLN A 23 4.77 -3.01 0.82
CA GLN A 23 4.80 -2.26 2.08
C GLN A 23 4.38 -3.20 3.22
N PRO A 24 5.27 -4.12 3.65
CA PRO A 24 4.97 -5.14 4.64
C PRO A 24 4.46 -4.58 5.97
N GLU A 25 4.81 -3.34 6.32
CA GLU A 25 4.36 -2.67 7.54
C GLU A 25 2.82 -2.58 7.62
N TRP A 26 2.12 -2.55 6.47
CA TRP A 26 0.66 -2.58 6.42
C TRP A 26 0.07 -3.89 6.96
N HIS A 27 0.83 -4.99 6.98
CA HIS A 27 0.40 -6.21 7.66
C HIS A 27 0.22 -5.94 9.16
N VAL A 28 1.20 -5.30 9.80
CA VAL A 28 1.14 -4.97 11.22
C VAL A 28 0.04 -3.94 11.49
N GLU A 29 -0.02 -2.85 10.72
CA GLU A 29 -1.03 -1.80 10.91
C GLU A 29 -2.48 -2.31 10.75
N LEU A 30 -2.70 -3.29 9.87
CA LEU A 30 -4.02 -3.88 9.61
C LEU A 30 -4.30 -5.14 10.43
N GLY A 31 -3.36 -5.57 11.29
CA GLY A 31 -3.50 -6.78 12.10
C GLY A 31 -3.53 -8.08 11.29
N ARG A 32 -2.83 -8.11 10.15
CA ARG A 32 -2.64 -9.30 9.31
C ARG A 32 -1.32 -9.99 9.67
N PRO A 33 -1.33 -11.21 10.21
CA PRO A 33 -0.11 -11.87 10.68
C PRO A 33 0.80 -12.30 9.53
N GLY A 34 2.08 -12.54 9.83
CA GLY A 34 3.01 -13.32 9.01
C GLY A 34 4.10 -12.54 8.29
N ARG A 35 4.23 -11.22 8.53
CA ARG A 35 5.25 -10.34 7.93
C ARG A 35 5.86 -9.36 8.92
N GLU A 36 5.73 -9.66 10.21
CA GLU A 36 6.32 -8.89 11.29
C GLU A 36 7.85 -8.84 11.13
N GLY A 37 8.44 -7.65 11.28
CA GLY A 37 9.89 -7.44 11.11
C GLY A 37 10.34 -7.20 9.67
N GLU A 38 9.44 -7.25 8.69
CA GLU A 38 9.73 -6.88 7.30
C GLU A 38 9.40 -5.41 7.02
N TYR A 39 10.10 -4.80 6.06
CA TYR A 39 9.97 -3.37 5.74
C TYR A 39 9.94 -3.12 4.23
N ALA A 40 9.34 -2.01 3.84
CA ALA A 40 9.34 -1.54 2.47
C ALA A 40 10.78 -1.27 2.00
N ASP A 41 11.04 -1.54 0.72
CA ASP A 41 12.30 -1.15 0.10
C ASP A 41 12.28 0.37 -0.18
N HIS A 42 12.92 1.14 0.71
CA HIS A 42 13.09 2.59 0.57
C HIS A 42 14.21 3.00 -0.41
N SER A 43 14.79 2.06 -1.16
CA SER A 43 15.75 2.35 -2.21
C SER A 43 15.07 2.91 -3.47
N PRO A 44 15.84 3.45 -4.44
CA PRO A 44 15.31 3.81 -5.76
C PRO A 44 14.53 2.68 -6.45
N ASP A 45 14.94 1.43 -6.27
CA ASP A 45 14.32 0.28 -6.92
C ASP A 45 12.94 -0.03 -6.31
N GLY A 46 12.80 0.06 -4.98
CA GLY A 46 11.51 -0.11 -4.31
C GLY A 46 10.51 1.00 -4.64
N HIS A 47 10.95 2.27 -4.70
CA HIS A 47 10.11 3.35 -5.19
C HIS A 47 9.68 3.15 -6.66
N ALA A 48 10.58 2.67 -7.52
CA ALA A 48 10.27 2.35 -8.91
C ALA A 48 9.30 1.16 -9.03
N ALA A 49 9.42 0.17 -8.15
CA ALA A 49 8.50 -0.97 -8.09
C ALA A 49 7.07 -0.54 -7.77
N LEU A 50 6.89 0.34 -6.77
CA LEU A 50 5.57 0.88 -6.42
C LEU A 50 4.96 1.70 -7.57
N ALA A 51 5.73 2.58 -8.20
CA ALA A 51 5.27 3.36 -9.34
C ALA A 51 4.88 2.48 -10.54
N SER A 52 5.69 1.45 -10.83
CA SER A 52 5.41 0.47 -11.88
C SER A 52 4.14 -0.33 -11.61
N ALA A 53 3.95 -0.78 -10.36
CA ALA A 53 2.75 -1.48 -9.94
C ALA A 53 1.51 -0.59 -10.05
N ALA A 54 1.59 0.67 -9.59
CA ALA A 54 0.50 1.63 -9.73
C ALA A 54 0.10 1.87 -11.19
N ALA A 55 1.09 2.04 -12.08
CA ALA A 55 0.85 2.20 -13.51
C ALA A 55 0.23 0.95 -14.15
N ALA A 56 0.58 -0.25 -13.68
CA ALA A 56 -0.03 -1.50 -14.12
C ALA A 56 -1.50 -1.60 -13.69
N THR A 57 -1.78 -1.38 -12.41
CA THR A 57 -3.13 -1.37 -11.84
C THR A 57 -4.00 -0.32 -12.52
N LEU A 58 -3.48 0.88 -12.80
CA LEU A 58 -4.23 1.96 -13.45
C LEU A 58 -4.74 1.55 -14.84
N ARG A 59 -3.94 0.77 -15.61
CA ARG A 59 -4.41 0.23 -16.90
C ARG A 59 -5.59 -0.71 -16.71
N THR A 60 -5.50 -1.63 -15.74
CA THR A 60 -6.59 -2.56 -15.43
C THR A 60 -7.84 -1.83 -14.96
N VAL A 61 -7.73 -0.80 -14.11
CA VAL A 61 -8.85 0.03 -13.66
C VAL A 61 -9.55 0.69 -14.85
N ARG A 62 -8.80 1.30 -15.77
CA ARG A 62 -9.35 1.98 -16.95
C ARG A 62 -10.04 1.05 -17.94
N GLU A 63 -9.58 -0.21 -18.01
CA GLU A 63 -10.17 -1.28 -18.83
C GLU A 63 -11.38 -1.95 -18.17
N THR A 64 -11.61 -1.75 -16.88
CA THR A 64 -12.70 -2.37 -16.13
C THR A 64 -13.97 -1.50 -16.19
N GLU A 65 -15.03 -2.07 -16.74
CA GLU A 65 -16.34 -1.40 -16.86
C GLU A 65 -17.05 -1.35 -15.49
N PRO A 66 -17.47 -0.15 -15.01
CA PRO A 66 -18.27 -0.03 -13.80
C PRO A 66 -19.67 -0.65 -13.99
N LEU A 67 -20.11 -1.50 -13.05
CA LEU A 67 -21.42 -2.15 -13.12
C LEU A 67 -22.53 -1.38 -12.36
N ASP A 68 -22.14 -0.50 -11.45
CA ASP A 68 -23.06 0.33 -10.67
C ASP A 68 -22.41 1.65 -10.19
N ASP A 69 -23.17 2.43 -9.40
CA ASP A 69 -22.70 3.71 -8.85
C ASP A 69 -21.53 3.55 -7.87
N VAL A 70 -21.43 2.41 -7.17
CA VAL A 70 -20.32 2.15 -6.25
C VAL A 70 -19.04 1.93 -7.07
N ASP A 71 -19.09 1.11 -8.12
CA ASP A 71 -17.95 0.91 -9.03
C ASP A 71 -17.51 2.22 -9.67
N ARG A 72 -18.45 3.11 -10.02
CA ARG A 72 -18.12 4.41 -10.60
C ARG A 72 -17.32 5.27 -9.63
N VAL A 73 -17.66 5.26 -8.34
CA VAL A 73 -16.89 5.99 -7.30
C VAL A 73 -15.55 5.31 -7.06
N THR A 74 -15.52 3.98 -6.90
CA THR A 74 -14.29 3.21 -6.72
C THR A 74 -13.31 3.45 -7.86
N ARG A 75 -13.78 3.43 -9.11
CA ARG A 75 -12.96 3.71 -10.28
C ARG A 75 -12.36 5.11 -10.23
N LEU A 76 -13.16 6.12 -9.93
CA LEU A 76 -12.68 7.51 -9.86
C LEU A 76 -11.59 7.69 -8.80
N GLU A 77 -11.76 7.10 -7.62
CA GLU A 77 -10.76 7.19 -6.55
C GLU A 77 -9.49 6.36 -6.86
N LEU A 78 -9.63 5.18 -7.47
CA LEU A 78 -8.48 4.39 -7.90
C LEU A 78 -7.70 5.10 -9.00
N GLU A 79 -8.36 5.62 -10.04
CA GLU A 79 -7.68 6.38 -11.09
C GLU A 79 -6.93 7.57 -10.50
N ARG A 80 -7.59 8.38 -9.66
CA ARG A 80 -6.97 9.53 -8.97
C ARG A 80 -5.76 9.12 -8.11
N THR A 81 -5.89 8.06 -7.32
CA THR A 81 -4.84 7.64 -6.38
C THR A 81 -3.63 7.08 -7.12
N LEU A 82 -3.86 6.21 -8.11
CA LEU A 82 -2.79 5.55 -8.87
C LEU A 82 -2.04 6.54 -9.77
N GLU A 83 -2.74 7.51 -10.37
CA GLU A 83 -2.12 8.62 -11.09
C GLU A 83 -1.24 9.47 -10.17
N LEU A 84 -1.75 9.82 -8.98
CA LEU A 84 -0.99 10.59 -8.00
C LEU A 84 0.28 9.87 -7.54
N THR A 85 0.24 8.54 -7.37
CA THR A 85 1.44 7.75 -7.05
C THR A 85 2.51 7.89 -8.14
N GLY A 86 2.11 7.87 -9.41
CA GLY A 86 3.00 8.11 -10.54
C GLY A 86 3.58 9.53 -10.54
N ASP A 87 2.73 10.54 -10.38
CA ASP A 87 3.13 11.94 -10.34
C ASP A 87 4.11 12.22 -9.18
N GLN A 88 3.88 11.62 -8.01
CA GLN A 88 4.78 11.71 -6.85
C GLN A 88 6.14 11.07 -7.14
N PHE A 89 6.17 9.90 -7.80
CA PHE A 89 7.43 9.27 -8.19
C PHE A 89 8.22 10.15 -9.18
N ASP A 90 7.55 10.65 -10.22
CA ASP A 90 8.14 11.46 -11.29
C ASP A 90 8.63 12.81 -10.79
N SER A 91 7.96 13.40 -9.79
CA SER A 91 8.40 14.63 -9.13
C SER A 91 9.75 14.49 -8.40
N GLY A 92 10.12 13.26 -8.05
CA GLY A 92 11.36 12.95 -7.32
C GLY A 92 11.33 13.33 -5.84
N GLU A 93 10.17 13.69 -5.27
CA GLU A 93 10.03 14.05 -3.85
C GLU A 93 10.53 12.95 -2.91
N TRP A 94 10.34 11.68 -3.28
CA TRP A 94 10.82 10.51 -2.53
C TRP A 94 12.33 10.53 -2.24
N ARG A 95 13.13 11.22 -3.06
CA ARG A 95 14.60 11.34 -2.87
C ARG A 95 14.97 12.28 -1.72
N ARG A 96 14.01 13.04 -1.22
CA ARG A 96 14.18 14.06 -0.17
C ARG A 96 13.07 14.00 0.87
N ASP A 97 12.43 12.84 1.00
CA ASP A 97 11.40 12.62 2.01
C ASP A 97 12.03 12.53 3.40
N LEU A 98 12.19 13.70 4.00
CA LEU A 98 12.72 13.87 5.34
C LEU A 98 12.05 15.10 5.96
N ASN A 99 11.31 14.87 7.04
CA ASN A 99 10.66 15.94 7.77
C ASN A 99 10.54 15.58 9.26
N VAL A 100 9.86 16.43 10.04
CA VAL A 100 9.81 16.32 11.52
C VAL A 100 8.66 15.47 12.05
N ILE A 101 7.79 14.94 11.17
CA ILE A 101 6.55 14.27 11.59
C ILE A 101 6.29 12.93 10.90
N ALA A 102 6.49 12.82 9.58
CA ALA A 102 6.10 11.65 8.80
C ALA A 102 7.07 11.45 7.63
N SER A 103 8.15 10.73 7.86
CA SER A 103 9.12 10.29 6.86
C SER A 103 9.70 8.92 7.26
N PRO A 104 10.47 8.22 6.40
CA PRO A 104 10.91 6.85 6.67
C PRO A 104 11.60 6.67 8.03
N ALA A 105 12.36 7.68 8.48
CA ALA A 105 13.06 7.62 9.77
C ALA A 105 12.10 7.51 10.98
N GLN A 106 10.93 8.17 10.92
CA GLN A 106 9.92 8.06 11.98
C GLN A 106 9.14 6.76 11.85
N SER A 107 8.70 6.40 10.64
CA SER A 107 7.90 5.20 10.38
C SER A 107 8.62 3.92 10.81
N LEU A 108 9.93 3.81 10.54
CA LEU A 108 10.76 2.69 10.99
C LEU A 108 10.73 2.47 12.51
N ARG A 109 10.55 3.52 13.30
CA ARG A 109 10.47 3.42 14.76
C ARG A 109 9.03 3.21 15.23
N GLU A 110 8.07 3.89 14.60
CA GLU A 110 6.67 3.89 15.00
C GLU A 110 6.02 2.51 14.88
N ILE A 111 6.46 1.68 13.94
CA ILE A 111 5.86 0.36 13.74
C ILE A 111 6.00 -0.55 14.97
N PHE A 112 7.07 -0.40 15.76
CA PHE A 112 7.27 -1.20 16.99
C PHE A 112 6.24 -0.90 18.07
N ASP A 113 5.54 0.23 18.00
CA ASP A 113 4.45 0.56 18.93
C ASP A 113 3.21 -0.34 18.68
N LEU A 114 3.15 -1.04 17.52
CA LEU A 114 2.05 -1.90 17.10
C LEU A 114 2.39 -3.40 17.08
N VAL A 115 3.68 -3.77 17.08
CA VAL A 115 4.10 -5.18 17.06
C VAL A 115 3.73 -5.86 18.39
N PRO A 116 3.13 -7.08 18.38
CA PRO A 116 2.83 -7.82 19.60
C PRO A 116 4.06 -8.06 20.48
N THR A 117 3.86 -8.30 21.78
CA THR A 117 4.95 -8.60 22.75
C THR A 117 4.54 -9.65 23.79
N ASP A 118 3.54 -10.49 23.47
CA ASP A 118 2.93 -11.43 24.40
C ASP A 118 3.70 -12.76 24.51
N THR A 119 4.44 -13.14 23.47
CA THR A 119 5.18 -14.40 23.38
C THR A 119 6.65 -14.21 23.05
N ASP A 120 7.47 -15.24 23.30
CA ASP A 120 8.90 -15.21 22.90
C ASP A 120 9.06 -14.99 21.39
N GLU A 121 8.17 -15.54 20.56
CA GLU A 121 8.15 -15.34 19.11
C GLU A 121 7.86 -13.88 18.75
N ASP A 122 6.91 -13.25 19.43
CA ASP A 122 6.61 -11.83 19.23
C ASP A 122 7.83 -10.93 19.51
N TRP A 123 8.58 -11.25 20.58
CA TRP A 123 9.82 -10.55 20.90
C TRP A 123 10.95 -10.76 19.87
N HIS A 124 10.95 -11.88 19.13
CA HIS A 124 11.93 -12.07 18.04
C HIS A 124 11.66 -11.14 16.84
N HIS A 125 10.43 -10.68 16.64
CA HIS A 125 10.12 -9.71 15.58
C HIS A 125 10.56 -8.28 15.95
N VAL A 126 10.80 -8.00 17.24
CA VAL A 126 11.22 -6.69 17.75
C VAL A 126 12.75 -6.54 17.79
N ALA A 127 13.51 -7.64 17.99
CA ALA A 127 14.91 -7.62 18.44
C ALA A 127 15.93 -8.10 17.39
#